data_AF-A0A839K311-F1
#
_entry.id   AF-A0A839K311-F1
#
_cell.length_a   1.000
_cell.length_b   1.000
_cell.length_c   1.000
_cell.angle_alpha   90.00
_cell.angle_beta   90.00
_cell.angle_gamma   90.00
#
_symmetry.space_group_name_H-M   'P 1'
#
loop_
_entity.id
_entity.type
_entity.pdbx_description
1 polymer ?
#
loop_
_entity_poly.entity_id
_entity_poly.type
_entity_poly.pdbx_seq_one_letter_code
_entity_poly.pdbx_strand_id
1 'polypeptide(L)'
;MNLSKSIDFLLTHAGPVIQYRLRKDILKTISPADEEQLLQQIYQTPYFKLLQTYIKPNGYIGSGMHSWDNWKGVKLHETPLQDGETAARLLSYYKVPKTHPIIVNFIKAMRDEEILRKEFSYIPPEITRYEHRFEGLNNGNSLMSLIYTMQAILGYGDDFDDVKELQQIALKGFRRILEISSLDEITKFNSNTKRRYNYPYIEADEYYPDAYTLTMLAYTHSWRTKENIDMLAASINRINQIMKPDNNMYIRINGRYYAPCFAFITPIRPFHPDTIDIILYRRLLTEIAMLGVGDKVDILKESIANVKQAINEDGILQMNFAVPHNKRYSPKKINYPTAYVDVRLEPDYKSKTALMCDLTFWAVELLHLYAPGQI
;
A
#
# COMPACT_ATOMS: atom_id res chain seq x y z
N MET A 1 -10.53 -18.27 17.13
CA MET A 1 -10.41 -18.94 15.81
C MET A 1 -9.23 -19.88 15.94
N ASN A 2 -9.25 -21.11 15.43
CA ASN A 2 -8.06 -21.95 15.56
C ASN A 2 -7.17 -21.74 14.32
N LEU A 3 -6.10 -20.95 14.47
CA LEU A 3 -5.10 -20.73 13.42
C LEU A 3 -3.84 -21.61 13.60
N SER A 4 -3.85 -22.58 14.52
CA SER A 4 -2.66 -23.35 14.88
C SER A 4 -2.01 -24.02 13.68
N LYS A 5 -2.81 -24.67 12.81
CA LYS A 5 -2.29 -25.33 11.60
C LYS A 5 -1.65 -24.35 10.62
N SER A 6 -2.28 -23.19 10.41
CA SER A 6 -1.70 -22.13 9.57
C SER A 6 -0.39 -21.61 10.15
N ILE A 7 -0.34 -21.41 11.47
CA ILE A 7 0.86 -20.97 12.18
C ILE A 7 1.97 -22.02 12.07
N ASP A 8 1.67 -23.29 12.34
CA ASP A 8 2.62 -24.40 12.26
C ASP A 8 3.18 -24.55 10.85
N PHE A 9 2.33 -24.45 9.83
CA PHE A 9 2.73 -24.44 8.42
C PHE A 9 3.73 -23.30 8.13
N LEU A 10 3.41 -22.08 8.56
CA LEU A 10 4.27 -20.91 8.32
C LEU A 10 5.59 -20.99 9.10
N LEU A 11 5.58 -21.43 10.36
CA LEU A 11 6.80 -21.60 11.15
C LEU A 11 7.73 -22.67 10.57
N THR A 12 7.16 -23.68 9.92
CA THR A 12 7.93 -24.78 9.31
C THR A 12 8.48 -24.42 7.94
N HIS A 13 7.72 -23.69 7.13
CA HIS A 13 8.00 -23.55 5.69
C HIS A 13 8.33 -22.14 5.21
N ALA A 14 8.00 -21.11 5.98
CA ALA A 14 8.21 -19.73 5.52
C ALA A 14 9.64 -19.25 5.74
N GLY A 15 10.06 -18.29 4.92
CA GLY A 15 11.33 -17.60 5.03
C GLY A 15 11.40 -16.63 6.22
N PRO A 16 12.56 -16.00 6.42
CA PRO A 16 12.84 -15.22 7.63
C PRO A 16 11.92 -14.01 7.81
N VAL A 17 11.46 -13.39 6.72
CA VAL A 17 10.54 -12.23 6.78
C VAL A 17 9.20 -12.62 7.41
N ILE A 18 8.58 -13.69 6.91
CA ILE A 18 7.31 -14.18 7.44
C ILE A 18 7.48 -14.69 8.86
N GLN A 19 8.51 -15.47 9.15
CA GLN A 19 8.74 -15.98 10.51
C GLN A 19 8.94 -14.83 11.52
N TYR A 20 9.71 -13.80 11.14
CA TYR A 20 9.90 -12.60 11.94
C TYR A 20 8.58 -11.90 12.25
N ARG A 21 7.80 -11.61 11.21
CA ARG A 21 6.50 -10.94 11.36
C ARG A 21 5.51 -11.78 12.15
N LEU A 22 5.47 -13.09 11.94
CA LEU A 22 4.58 -13.98 12.67
C LEU A 22 4.90 -13.97 14.17
N ARG A 23 6.18 -14.08 14.53
CA ARG A 23 6.61 -14.09 15.95
C ARG A 23 6.47 -12.72 16.61
N LYS A 24 6.76 -11.64 15.89
CA LYS A 24 6.75 -10.26 16.41
C LYS A 24 5.37 -9.61 16.40
N ASP A 25 4.66 -9.66 15.29
CA ASP A 25 3.43 -8.90 15.09
C ASP A 25 2.20 -9.66 15.55
N ILE A 26 2.19 -10.99 15.38
CA ILE A 26 1.00 -11.83 15.59
C ILE A 26 1.10 -12.60 16.92
N LEU A 27 2.13 -13.43 17.10
CA LEU A 27 2.27 -14.30 18.27
C LEU A 27 2.75 -13.56 19.52
N LYS A 28 3.49 -12.45 19.35
CA LYS A 28 4.10 -11.68 20.46
C LYS A 28 5.02 -12.53 21.35
N THR A 29 5.71 -13.51 20.76
CA THR A 29 6.56 -14.47 21.49
C THR A 29 8.06 -14.33 21.19
N ILE A 30 8.45 -13.36 20.36
CA ILE A 30 9.85 -13.20 19.93
C ILE A 30 10.75 -12.72 21.08
N SER A 31 11.86 -13.42 21.32
CA SER A 31 12.90 -12.95 22.24
C SER A 31 13.83 -11.94 21.54
N PRO A 32 14.56 -11.08 22.28
CA PRO A 32 15.53 -10.16 21.67
C PRO A 32 16.60 -10.88 20.83
N ALA A 33 17.07 -12.05 21.28
CA ALA A 33 18.07 -12.83 20.55
C ALA A 33 17.50 -13.42 19.25
N ASP A 34 16.26 -13.94 19.27
CA ASP A 34 15.59 -14.45 18.07
C ASP A 34 15.28 -13.33 17.08
N GLU A 35 14.88 -12.14 17.58
CA GLU A 35 14.66 -10.95 16.77
C GLU A 35 15.95 -10.54 16.05
N GLU A 36 17.06 -10.44 16.77
CA GLU A 36 18.36 -10.13 16.15
C GLU A 36 18.74 -11.17 15.10
N GLN A 37 18.63 -12.46 15.41
CA GLN A 37 18.95 -13.54 14.47
C GLN A 37 18.09 -13.48 13.20
N LEU A 38 16.78 -13.30 13.32
CA LEU A 38 15.88 -13.22 12.17
C LEU A 38 16.13 -11.96 11.34
N LEU A 39 16.39 -10.82 11.99
CA LEU A 39 16.76 -9.59 11.28
C LEU A 39 18.06 -9.77 10.49
N GLN A 40 19.08 -10.42 11.07
CA GLN A 40 20.30 -10.74 10.33
C GLN A 40 20.02 -11.60 9.10
N GLN A 41 19.14 -12.60 9.19
CA GLN A 41 18.73 -13.40 8.03
C GLN A 41 17.97 -12.57 6.98
N ILE A 42 17.07 -11.67 7.41
CA ILE A 42 16.37 -10.74 6.51
C ILE A 42 17.37 -9.87 5.75
N TYR A 43 18.41 -9.38 6.42
CA TYR A 43 19.46 -8.58 5.79
C TYR A 43 20.30 -9.37 4.78
N GLN A 44 20.28 -10.69 4.86
CA GLN A 44 20.94 -11.55 3.86
C GLN A 44 20.06 -11.88 2.64
N THR A 45 18.77 -11.51 2.65
CA THR A 45 17.86 -11.81 1.53
C THR A 45 18.27 -11.07 0.24
N PRO A 46 18.00 -11.66 -0.96
CA PRO A 46 18.45 -11.08 -2.22
C PRO A 46 18.00 -9.64 -2.46
N TYR A 47 16.73 -9.32 -2.18
CA TYR A 47 16.20 -7.98 -2.40
C TYR A 47 16.70 -6.95 -1.37
N PHE A 48 16.95 -7.35 -0.12
CA PHE A 48 17.55 -6.44 0.85
C PHE A 48 19.00 -6.09 0.45
N LYS A 49 19.80 -7.09 0.10
CA LYS A 49 21.17 -6.88 -0.41
C LYS A 49 21.20 -6.03 -1.67
N LEU A 50 20.28 -6.28 -2.61
CA LEU A 50 20.17 -5.47 -3.82
C LEU A 50 19.80 -4.01 -3.48
N LEU A 51 18.83 -3.78 -2.60
CA LEU A 51 18.48 -2.43 -2.13
C LEU A 51 19.69 -1.72 -1.52
N GLN A 52 20.54 -2.41 -0.75
CA GLN A 52 21.75 -1.82 -0.18
C GLN A 52 22.71 -1.25 -1.22
N THR A 53 22.76 -1.83 -2.43
CA THR A 53 23.59 -1.31 -3.54
C THR A 53 23.07 0.00 -4.13
N TYR A 54 21.82 0.36 -3.84
CA TYR A 54 21.17 1.58 -4.32
C TYR A 54 21.15 2.71 -3.27
N ILE A 55 21.74 2.48 -2.09
CA ILE A 55 21.90 3.51 -1.07
C ILE A 55 23.02 4.46 -1.48
N LYS A 56 22.69 5.75 -1.57
CA LYS A 56 23.62 6.82 -1.92
C LYS A 56 24.35 7.35 -0.68
N PRO A 57 25.54 7.99 -0.84
CA PRO A 57 26.26 8.59 0.28
C PRO A 57 25.48 9.64 1.07
N ASN A 58 24.51 10.31 0.42
CA ASN A 58 23.61 11.27 1.06
C ASN A 58 22.46 10.61 1.84
N GLY A 59 22.39 9.28 1.89
CA GLY A 59 21.36 8.52 2.61
C GLY A 59 20.10 8.24 1.81
N TYR A 60 19.91 8.84 0.63
CA TYR A 60 18.76 8.52 -0.22
C TYR A 60 18.93 7.13 -0.87
N ILE A 61 17.82 6.49 -1.23
CA ILE A 61 17.81 5.18 -1.88
C ILE A 61 17.22 5.32 -3.28
N GLY A 62 17.97 4.92 -4.30
CA GLY A 62 17.51 5.04 -5.68
C GLY A 62 17.38 6.50 -6.14
N SER A 63 16.47 6.78 -7.08
CA SER A 63 16.20 8.12 -7.62
C SER A 63 14.69 8.37 -7.70
N GLY A 64 14.27 9.58 -7.30
CA GLY A 64 12.86 9.98 -7.23
C GLY A 64 11.98 9.04 -6.40
N MET A 65 10.67 9.15 -6.60
CA MET A 65 9.69 8.29 -5.96
C MET A 65 8.41 8.16 -6.78
N HIS A 66 7.99 6.93 -7.03
CA HIS A 66 7.07 6.60 -8.10
C HIS A 66 7.60 7.11 -9.45
N SER A 67 8.83 6.73 -9.73
CA SER A 67 9.71 7.28 -10.76
C SER A 67 9.54 6.62 -12.14
N TRP A 68 10.10 7.27 -13.15
CA TRP A 68 10.17 6.73 -14.50
C TRP A 68 11.29 5.69 -14.61
N ASP A 69 10.96 4.47 -15.03
CA ASP A 69 11.97 3.43 -15.28
C ASP A 69 12.69 3.59 -16.62
N ASN A 70 12.07 4.31 -17.58
CA ASN A 70 12.62 4.58 -18.91
C ASN A 70 12.24 5.99 -19.39
N TRP A 71 13.16 6.67 -20.06
CA TRP A 71 12.91 7.98 -20.67
C TRP A 71 13.64 8.11 -22.01
N LYS A 72 12.88 8.39 -23.09
CA LYS A 72 13.40 8.54 -24.45
C LYS A 72 14.34 7.41 -24.90
N GLY A 73 13.99 6.17 -24.57
CA GLY A 73 14.78 4.97 -24.92
C GLY A 73 15.96 4.70 -23.99
N VAL A 74 16.19 5.52 -22.98
CA VAL A 74 17.21 5.29 -21.94
C VAL A 74 16.55 4.59 -20.76
N LYS A 75 17.12 3.45 -20.36
CA LYS A 75 16.77 2.76 -19.12
C LYS A 75 17.33 3.55 -17.94
N LEU A 76 16.46 4.10 -17.10
CA LEU A 76 16.84 4.91 -15.95
C LEU A 76 17.09 4.05 -14.71
N HIS A 77 16.29 2.99 -14.54
CA HIS A 77 16.38 2.05 -13.44
C HIS A 77 16.66 0.65 -13.96
N GLU A 78 17.72 0.01 -13.47
CA GLU A 78 18.05 -1.39 -13.70
C GLU A 78 16.94 -2.31 -13.20
N THR A 79 16.44 -2.01 -12.00
CA THR A 79 15.34 -2.70 -11.33
C THR A 79 14.41 -1.68 -10.66
N PRO A 80 13.13 -2.02 -10.43
CA PRO A 80 12.22 -1.17 -9.65
C PRO A 80 12.71 -0.82 -8.24
N LEU A 81 13.68 -1.53 -7.65
CA LEU A 81 14.23 -1.16 -6.33
C LEU A 81 15.09 0.12 -6.35
N GLN A 82 15.41 0.66 -7.53
CA GLN A 82 16.01 1.99 -7.67
C GLN A 82 14.98 3.13 -7.60
N ASP A 83 13.73 2.83 -7.30
CA ASP A 83 12.69 3.81 -7.00
C ASP A 83 12.47 3.93 -5.48
N GLY A 84 12.36 5.17 -4.98
CA GLY A 84 12.23 5.44 -3.55
C GLY A 84 10.98 4.83 -2.90
N GLU A 85 9.84 4.75 -3.61
CA GLU A 85 8.62 4.15 -3.10
C GLU A 85 8.79 2.63 -2.96
N THR A 86 9.34 2.00 -3.99
CA THR A 86 9.57 0.56 -4.00
C THR A 86 10.58 0.17 -2.91
N ALA A 87 11.63 0.97 -2.70
CA ALA A 87 12.57 0.79 -1.60
C ALA A 87 11.88 0.92 -0.22
N ALA A 88 11.10 1.98 0.00
CA ALA A 88 10.37 2.19 1.25
C ALA A 88 9.40 1.04 1.55
N ARG A 89 8.67 0.56 0.53
CA ARG A 89 7.75 -0.56 0.65
C ARG A 89 8.47 -1.87 0.99
N LEU A 90 9.61 -2.16 0.37
CA LEU A 90 10.39 -3.35 0.73
C LEU A 90 10.80 -3.31 2.20
N LEU A 91 11.39 -2.19 2.64
CA LEU A 91 11.85 -2.02 4.02
C LEU A 91 10.70 -2.14 5.03
N SER A 92 9.53 -1.55 4.71
CA SER A 92 8.32 -1.64 5.52
C SER A 92 7.77 -3.07 5.60
N TYR A 93 7.63 -3.77 4.46
CA TYR A 93 7.10 -5.13 4.43
C TYR A 93 8.03 -6.17 5.07
N TYR A 94 9.34 -5.90 5.07
CA TYR A 94 10.31 -6.69 5.81
C TYR A 94 10.35 -6.34 7.30
N LYS A 95 9.56 -5.34 7.74
CA LYS A 95 9.52 -4.82 9.11
C LYS A 95 10.91 -4.43 9.63
N VAL A 96 11.75 -3.87 8.76
CA VAL A 96 13.05 -3.33 9.17
C VAL A 96 12.80 -2.25 10.24
N PRO A 97 13.43 -2.34 11.43
CA PRO A 97 13.15 -1.43 12.52
C PRO A 97 13.35 0.03 12.11
N LYS A 98 12.45 0.93 12.55
CA LYS A 98 12.57 2.37 12.20
C LYS A 98 13.89 3.00 12.67
N THR A 99 14.50 2.43 13.70
CA THR A 99 15.80 2.82 14.26
C THR A 99 17.00 2.30 13.45
N HIS A 100 16.78 1.44 12.45
CA HIS A 100 17.86 0.92 11.63
C HIS A 100 18.52 2.05 10.82
N PRO A 101 19.87 2.11 10.74
CA PRO A 101 20.57 3.24 10.10
C PRO A 101 20.11 3.55 8.67
N ILE A 102 19.78 2.52 7.87
CA ILE A 102 19.24 2.70 6.51
C ILE A 102 17.93 3.51 6.54
N ILE A 103 17.01 3.19 7.45
CA ILE A 103 15.73 3.88 7.57
C ILE A 103 15.96 5.31 8.05
N VAL A 104 16.73 5.48 9.13
CA VAL A 104 17.03 6.80 9.71
C VAL A 104 17.65 7.73 8.66
N ASN A 105 18.62 7.24 7.89
CA ASN A 105 19.29 8.04 6.87
C ASN A 105 18.37 8.33 5.67
N PHE A 106 17.53 7.37 5.27
CA PHE A 106 16.58 7.60 4.18
C PHE A 106 15.51 8.63 4.55
N ILE A 107 15.01 8.59 5.80
CA ILE A 107 14.09 9.59 6.34
C ILE A 107 14.75 10.97 6.38
N LYS A 108 15.99 11.07 6.86
CA LYS A 108 16.75 12.33 6.82
C LYS A 108 16.89 12.87 5.40
N ALA A 109 17.24 12.01 4.44
CA ALA A 109 17.38 12.39 3.04
C ALA A 109 16.04 12.84 2.40
N MET A 110 14.92 12.19 2.74
CA MET A 110 13.59 12.60 2.29
C MET A 110 13.11 13.94 2.88
N ARG A 111 13.71 14.40 3.97
CA ARG A 111 13.36 15.65 4.65
C ARG A 111 14.38 16.77 4.41
N ASP A 112 15.47 16.47 3.73
CA ASP A 112 16.46 17.46 3.29
C ASP A 112 16.08 17.96 1.90
N GLU A 113 15.74 19.24 1.80
CA GLU A 113 15.25 19.85 0.55
C GLU A 113 16.29 19.86 -0.57
N GLU A 114 17.58 19.98 -0.26
CA GLU A 114 18.65 19.97 -1.27
C GLU A 114 18.85 18.57 -1.83
N ILE A 115 18.90 17.57 -0.93
CA ILE A 115 18.97 16.16 -1.31
C ILE A 115 17.74 15.81 -2.14
N LEU A 116 16.54 16.03 -1.60
CA LEU A 116 15.31 15.62 -2.26
C LEU A 116 15.17 16.26 -3.65
N ARG A 117 15.42 17.56 -3.79
CA ARG A 117 15.41 18.23 -5.10
C ARG A 117 16.36 17.57 -6.10
N LYS A 118 17.58 17.23 -5.67
CA LYS A 118 18.56 16.52 -6.51
C LYS A 118 18.04 15.17 -6.97
N GLU A 119 17.39 14.43 -6.08
CA GLU A 119 16.88 13.09 -6.39
C GLU A 119 15.68 13.10 -7.36
N PHE A 120 15.01 14.24 -7.54
CA PHE A 120 14.00 14.45 -8.59
C PHE A 120 14.53 15.20 -9.82
N SER A 121 15.84 15.45 -9.92
CA SER A 121 16.42 16.24 -11.02
C SER A 121 16.96 15.41 -12.20
N TYR A 122 16.71 14.10 -12.23
CA TYR A 122 17.31 13.17 -13.20
C TYR A 122 16.69 13.25 -14.60
N ILE A 123 15.47 13.77 -14.75
CA ILE A 123 14.82 14.07 -16.04
C ILE A 123 13.90 15.31 -15.94
N PRO A 124 13.64 16.04 -17.04
CA PRO A 124 12.82 17.26 -17.00
C PRO A 124 11.40 17.12 -16.41
N PRO A 125 10.64 16.04 -16.69
CA PRO A 125 9.32 15.87 -16.08
C PRO A 125 9.35 15.77 -14.55
N GLU A 126 10.40 15.17 -13.99
CA GLU A 126 10.53 14.95 -12.53
C GLU A 126 10.92 16.23 -11.81
N ILE A 127 11.70 17.11 -12.44
CA ILE A 127 11.97 18.48 -11.94
C ILE A 127 10.64 19.22 -11.79
N THR A 128 9.80 19.21 -12.84
CA THR A 128 8.48 19.87 -12.81
C THR A 128 7.61 19.27 -11.70
N ARG A 129 7.56 17.95 -11.60
CA ARG A 129 6.80 17.25 -10.55
C ARG A 129 7.25 17.63 -9.13
N TYR A 130 8.56 17.86 -8.92
CA TYR A 130 9.10 18.29 -7.64
C TYR A 130 8.71 19.73 -7.27
N GLU A 131 8.80 20.67 -8.23
CA GLU A 131 8.40 22.07 -7.96
C GLU A 131 6.90 22.17 -7.61
N HIS A 132 6.08 21.33 -8.23
CA HIS A 132 4.63 21.27 -8.01
C HIS A 132 4.20 20.21 -6.99
N ARG A 133 5.13 19.71 -6.15
CA ARG A 133 4.90 18.50 -5.32
C ARG A 133 3.71 18.58 -4.36
N PHE A 134 3.31 19.77 -3.95
CA PHE A 134 2.18 19.99 -3.02
C PHE A 134 0.81 20.12 -3.72
N GLU A 135 0.77 20.12 -5.04
CA GLU A 135 -0.50 20.16 -5.77
C GLU A 135 -1.18 18.79 -5.72
N GLY A 136 -2.51 18.79 -5.59
CA GLY A 136 -3.30 17.55 -5.47
C GLY A 136 -3.30 16.90 -4.08
N LEU A 137 -2.78 17.57 -3.04
CA LEU A 137 -2.76 17.04 -1.66
C LEU A 137 -4.14 16.56 -1.19
N ASN A 138 -5.20 17.32 -1.49
CA ASN A 138 -6.57 17.05 -1.02
C ASN A 138 -7.13 15.70 -1.50
N ASN A 139 -6.61 15.16 -2.59
CA ASN A 139 -7.06 13.90 -3.18
C ASN A 139 -5.96 12.84 -3.31
N GLY A 140 -4.82 13.03 -2.63
CA GLY A 140 -3.70 12.08 -2.63
C GLY A 140 -2.89 12.04 -3.93
N ASN A 141 -3.32 12.71 -5.00
CA ASN A 141 -2.66 12.77 -6.30
C ASN A 141 -1.50 13.78 -6.32
N SER A 142 -0.62 13.65 -5.33
CA SER A 142 0.45 14.59 -5.01
C SER A 142 1.74 13.83 -4.75
N LEU A 143 2.86 14.34 -5.28
CA LEU A 143 4.17 13.79 -4.94
C LEU A 143 4.45 13.91 -3.44
N MET A 144 4.05 15.01 -2.80
CA MET A 144 4.25 15.18 -1.37
C MET A 144 3.37 14.21 -0.55
N SER A 145 2.13 13.94 -0.98
CA SER A 145 1.31 12.89 -0.37
C SER A 145 2.02 11.54 -0.37
N LEU A 146 2.62 11.17 -1.50
CA LEU A 146 3.43 9.97 -1.63
C LEU A 146 4.64 9.99 -0.69
N ILE A 147 5.42 11.08 -0.65
CA ILE A 147 6.61 11.20 0.21
C ILE A 147 6.25 11.02 1.69
N TYR A 148 5.21 11.70 2.16
CA TYR A 148 4.74 11.56 3.52
C TYR A 148 4.21 10.17 3.82
N THR A 149 3.48 9.56 2.88
CA THR A 149 3.01 8.18 3.03
C THR A 149 4.17 7.21 3.16
N MET A 150 5.26 7.40 2.39
CA MET A 150 6.44 6.55 2.51
C MET A 150 7.18 6.76 3.84
N GLN A 151 7.21 7.97 4.40
CA GLN A 151 7.67 8.19 5.77
C GLN A 151 6.79 7.45 6.80
N ALA A 152 5.46 7.46 6.60
CA ALA A 152 4.52 6.76 7.47
C ALA A 152 4.74 5.24 7.49
N ILE A 153 4.85 4.60 6.32
CA ILE A 153 5.06 3.14 6.27
C ILE A 153 6.41 2.70 6.87
N LEU A 154 7.38 3.62 6.97
CA LEU A 154 8.69 3.43 7.60
C LEU A 154 8.68 3.72 9.12
N GLY A 155 7.53 4.07 9.68
CA GLY A 155 7.34 4.25 11.13
C GLY A 155 7.52 5.67 11.65
N TYR A 156 7.56 6.68 10.76
CA TYR A 156 7.71 8.10 11.09
C TYR A 156 6.42 8.91 10.89
N GLY A 157 5.30 8.23 10.67
CA GLY A 157 4.05 8.89 10.27
C GLY A 157 3.42 9.77 11.36
N ASP A 158 3.81 9.58 12.61
CA ASP A 158 3.37 10.35 13.78
C ASP A 158 4.49 11.22 14.39
N ASP A 159 5.67 11.22 13.78
CA ASP A 159 6.87 11.86 14.34
C ASP A 159 7.00 13.34 13.93
N PHE A 160 6.27 13.78 12.89
CA PHE A 160 6.37 15.15 12.35
C PHE A 160 5.00 15.78 12.10
N ASP A 161 4.87 17.08 12.36
CA ASP A 161 3.60 17.80 12.26
C ASP A 161 3.08 17.89 10.82
N ASP A 162 3.96 18.11 9.85
CA ASP A 162 3.61 18.16 8.42
C ASP A 162 3.09 16.81 7.90
N VAL A 163 3.56 15.70 8.45
CA VAL A 163 3.03 14.36 8.17
C VAL A 163 1.65 14.16 8.83
N LYS A 164 1.46 14.68 10.05
CA LYS A 164 0.15 14.65 10.73
C LYS A 164 -0.90 15.50 10.02
N GLU A 165 -0.51 16.62 9.40
CA GLU A 165 -1.41 17.41 8.57
C GLU A 165 -1.97 16.58 7.41
N LEU A 166 -1.15 15.75 6.76
CA LEU A 166 -1.64 14.84 5.72
C LEU A 166 -2.63 13.79 6.27
N GLN A 167 -2.48 13.33 7.52
CA GLN A 167 -3.48 12.46 8.16
C GLN A 167 -4.86 13.17 8.21
N GLN A 168 -4.88 14.46 8.54
CA GLN A 168 -6.12 15.25 8.59
C GLN A 168 -6.71 15.47 7.19
N ILE A 169 -5.87 15.68 6.19
CA ILE A 169 -6.30 15.76 4.78
C ILE A 169 -6.93 14.43 4.33
N ALA A 170 -6.29 13.30 4.65
CA ALA A 170 -6.83 11.98 4.34
C ALA A 170 -8.20 11.75 5.01
N LEU A 171 -8.35 12.11 6.29
CA LEU A 171 -9.64 12.04 7.00
C LEU A 171 -10.73 12.90 6.34
N LYS A 172 -10.39 14.10 5.86
CA LYS A 172 -11.33 14.96 5.12
C LYS A 172 -11.78 14.30 3.81
N GLY A 173 -10.87 13.65 3.08
CA GLY A 173 -11.20 12.88 1.89
C GLY A 173 -12.24 11.78 2.18
N PHE A 174 -12.00 10.95 3.21
CA PHE A 174 -12.98 9.94 3.60
C PHE A 174 -14.30 10.53 4.10
N ARG A 175 -14.26 11.64 4.86
CA ARG A 175 -15.48 12.33 5.30
C ARG A 175 -16.29 12.84 4.11
N ARG A 176 -15.62 13.34 3.08
CA ARG A 176 -16.26 13.87 1.86
C ARG A 176 -17.14 12.83 1.15
N ILE A 177 -16.79 11.54 1.20
CA ILE A 177 -17.62 10.46 0.66
C ILE A 177 -19.01 10.39 1.33
N LEU A 178 -19.12 10.73 2.61
CA LEU A 178 -20.39 10.71 3.34
C LEU A 178 -21.33 11.85 2.91
N GLU A 179 -20.78 12.88 2.28
CA GLU A 179 -21.51 14.09 1.89
C GLU A 179 -22.06 14.03 0.46
N ILE A 180 -21.66 13.01 -0.32
CA ILE A 180 -22.07 12.86 -1.72
C ILE A 180 -23.04 11.69 -1.90
N SER A 181 -23.95 11.81 -2.87
CA SER A 181 -24.85 10.71 -3.25
C SER A 181 -24.33 9.91 -4.44
N SER A 182 -23.44 10.49 -5.24
CA SER A 182 -22.79 9.84 -6.38
C SER A 182 -21.53 10.60 -6.79
N LEU A 183 -20.67 9.94 -7.57
CA LEU A 183 -19.47 10.57 -8.14
C LEU A 183 -19.81 11.74 -9.09
N ASP A 184 -20.99 11.71 -9.71
CA ASP A 184 -21.45 12.73 -10.66
C ASP A 184 -21.67 14.11 -10.01
N GLU A 185 -21.85 14.18 -8.68
CA GLU A 185 -22.04 15.44 -7.95
C GLU A 185 -20.79 16.31 -7.87
N ILE A 186 -19.61 15.69 -7.92
CA ILE A 186 -18.32 16.38 -7.75
C ILE A 186 -17.50 16.40 -9.03
N THR A 187 -17.89 15.61 -10.03
CA THR A 187 -17.15 15.55 -11.29
C THR A 187 -17.67 16.56 -12.32
N LYS A 188 -16.74 17.03 -13.14
CA LYS A 188 -16.97 17.95 -14.25
C LYS A 188 -16.57 17.29 -15.56
N PHE A 189 -17.08 17.84 -16.65
CA PHE A 189 -16.68 17.47 -18.01
C PHE A 189 -16.04 18.68 -18.70
N ASN A 190 -15.09 18.43 -19.61
CA ASN A 190 -14.50 19.48 -20.42
C ASN A 190 -15.44 19.80 -21.58
N SER A 191 -16.14 20.94 -21.53
CA SER A 191 -17.10 21.37 -22.55
C SER A 191 -16.53 21.44 -23.97
N ASN A 192 -15.21 21.58 -24.10
CA ASN A 192 -14.51 21.73 -25.38
C ASN A 192 -14.02 20.40 -25.98
N THR A 193 -14.28 19.27 -25.32
CA THR A 193 -13.80 17.95 -25.76
C THR A 193 -14.95 17.07 -26.22
N LYS A 194 -14.76 16.35 -27.34
CA LYS A 194 -15.74 15.36 -27.83
C LYS A 194 -16.02 14.31 -26.74
N ARG A 195 -17.30 13.96 -26.56
CA ARG A 195 -17.79 13.05 -25.50
C ARG A 195 -16.99 11.73 -25.36
N ARG A 196 -16.50 11.17 -26.47
CA ARG A 196 -15.69 9.93 -26.48
C ARG A 196 -14.34 10.03 -25.73
N TYR A 197 -13.79 11.24 -25.60
CA TYR A 197 -12.51 11.49 -24.93
C TYR A 197 -12.66 12.40 -23.70
N ASN A 198 -13.91 12.66 -23.29
CA ASN A 198 -14.24 13.57 -22.21
C ASN A 198 -14.55 12.75 -20.95
N TYR A 199 -13.49 12.29 -20.29
CA TYR A 199 -13.63 11.63 -19.00
C TYR A 199 -14.03 12.65 -17.93
N PRO A 200 -14.93 12.28 -17.01
CA PRO A 200 -15.26 13.13 -15.87
C PRO A 200 -14.00 13.39 -15.02
N TYR A 201 -13.93 14.55 -14.37
CA TYR A 201 -12.79 14.91 -13.52
C TYR A 201 -13.19 15.70 -12.28
N ILE A 202 -12.40 15.58 -11.21
CA ILE A 202 -12.42 16.50 -10.07
C ILE A 202 -11.28 17.51 -10.18
N GLU A 203 -11.42 18.64 -9.50
CA GLU A 203 -10.36 19.64 -9.38
C GLU A 203 -9.34 19.23 -8.31
N ALA A 204 -8.13 19.77 -8.39
CA ALA A 204 -7.04 19.48 -7.45
C ALA A 204 -7.36 19.81 -5.98
N ASP A 205 -8.29 20.72 -5.73
CA ASP A 205 -8.73 21.17 -4.40
C ASP A 205 -9.89 20.34 -3.83
N GLU A 206 -10.51 19.45 -4.60
CA GLU A 206 -11.53 18.54 -4.09
C GLU A 206 -10.88 17.50 -3.16
N TYR A 207 -11.49 17.33 -1.98
CA TYR A 207 -11.10 16.28 -1.03
C TYR A 207 -11.61 14.93 -1.52
N TYR A 208 -10.73 13.94 -1.73
CA TYR A 208 -11.16 12.62 -2.17
C TYR A 208 -10.18 11.52 -1.73
N PRO A 209 -10.64 10.34 -1.28
CA PRO A 209 -9.73 9.30 -0.84
C PRO A 209 -9.19 8.45 -2.00
N ASP A 210 -7.95 8.03 -1.85
CA ASP A 210 -7.19 7.17 -2.75
C ASP A 210 -6.34 6.15 -1.98
N ALA A 211 -5.55 5.36 -2.71
CA ALA A 211 -4.70 4.36 -2.08
C ALA A 211 -3.66 4.98 -1.13
N TYR A 212 -3.06 6.13 -1.45
CA TYR A 212 -2.03 6.74 -0.60
C TYR A 212 -2.61 7.34 0.68
N THR A 213 -3.76 8.00 0.60
CA THR A 213 -4.46 8.52 1.79
C THR A 213 -4.96 7.40 2.70
N LEU A 214 -5.40 6.25 2.15
CA LEU A 214 -5.65 5.05 2.95
C LEU A 214 -4.37 4.52 3.60
N THR A 215 -3.31 4.30 2.83
CA THR A 215 -2.03 3.80 3.35
C THR A 215 -1.50 4.72 4.46
N MET A 216 -1.60 6.05 4.30
CA MET A 216 -1.21 7.02 5.32
C MET A 216 -1.95 6.76 6.64
N LEU A 217 -3.27 6.61 6.60
CA LEU A 217 -4.08 6.35 7.80
C LEU A 217 -3.78 4.95 8.39
N ALA A 218 -3.62 3.94 7.55
CA ALA A 218 -3.33 2.57 7.99
C ALA A 218 -2.03 2.48 8.81
N TYR A 219 -0.99 3.23 8.43
CA TYR A 219 0.33 3.21 9.04
C TYR A 219 0.57 4.30 10.10
N THR A 220 -0.47 5.02 10.53
CA THR A 220 -0.39 6.06 11.56
C THR A 220 -1.40 5.86 12.68
N HIS A 221 -1.16 6.52 13.81
CA HIS A 221 -1.93 6.34 15.04
C HIS A 221 -2.50 7.63 15.64
N SER A 222 -1.90 8.80 15.39
CA SER A 222 -2.31 10.06 16.06
C SER A 222 -3.76 10.46 15.78
N TRP A 223 -4.29 10.07 14.62
CA TRP A 223 -5.67 10.36 14.23
C TRP A 223 -6.71 9.42 14.86
N ARG A 224 -6.30 8.31 15.48
CA ARG A 224 -7.20 7.22 15.89
C ARG A 224 -8.03 7.60 17.12
N THR A 225 -9.21 8.15 16.86
CA THR A 225 -10.28 8.33 17.84
C THR A 225 -11.45 7.42 17.48
N LYS A 226 -12.34 7.14 18.45
CA LYS A 226 -13.58 6.38 18.18
C LYS A 226 -14.38 7.02 17.04
N GLU A 227 -14.53 8.34 17.08
CA GLU A 227 -15.24 9.12 16.06
C GLU A 227 -14.62 8.96 14.67
N ASN A 228 -13.30 9.06 14.54
CA ASN A 228 -12.63 8.92 13.25
C ASN A 228 -12.72 7.48 12.72
N ILE A 229 -12.62 6.47 13.59
CA ILE A 229 -12.79 5.06 13.20
C ILE A 229 -14.23 4.80 12.72
N ASP A 230 -15.22 5.34 13.43
CA ASP A 230 -16.64 5.22 13.05
C ASP A 230 -16.91 5.92 11.70
N MET A 231 -16.34 7.11 11.50
CA MET A 231 -16.41 7.85 10.23
C MET A 231 -15.79 7.07 9.07
N LEU A 232 -14.59 6.50 9.25
CA LEU A 232 -13.92 5.71 8.23
C LEU A 232 -14.73 4.46 7.86
N ALA A 233 -15.27 3.76 8.86
CA ALA A 233 -16.12 2.59 8.62
C ALA A 233 -17.36 2.96 7.80
N ALA A 234 -18.05 4.04 8.18
CA ALA A 234 -19.20 4.54 7.44
C ALA A 234 -18.83 4.95 6.01
N SER A 235 -17.70 5.64 5.83
CA SER A 235 -17.21 6.09 4.54
C SER A 235 -16.90 4.92 3.59
N ILE A 236 -16.21 3.90 4.08
CA ILE A 236 -15.87 2.70 3.28
C ILE A 236 -17.13 1.95 2.85
N ASN A 237 -18.10 1.76 3.74
CA ASN A 237 -19.38 1.17 3.35
C ASN A 237 -20.12 2.05 2.33
N ARG A 238 -20.06 3.38 2.50
CA ARG A 238 -20.67 4.34 1.59
C ARG A 238 -20.08 4.28 0.19
N ILE A 239 -18.75 4.11 0.04
CA ILE A 239 -18.09 3.88 -1.27
C ILE A 239 -18.78 2.74 -2.01
N ASN A 240 -18.98 1.60 -1.36
CA ASN A 240 -19.62 0.44 -1.97
C ASN A 240 -21.10 0.64 -2.30
N GLN A 241 -21.79 1.54 -1.61
CA GLN A 241 -23.19 1.85 -1.86
C GLN A 241 -23.39 2.78 -3.06
N ILE A 242 -22.50 3.76 -3.27
CA ILE A 242 -22.73 4.83 -4.26
C ILE A 242 -21.86 4.71 -5.52
N MET A 243 -20.75 3.98 -5.46
CA MET A 243 -19.86 3.82 -6.59
C MET A 243 -20.36 2.74 -7.55
N LYS A 244 -20.10 2.93 -8.85
CA LYS A 244 -20.49 1.98 -9.90
C LYS A 244 -19.24 1.30 -10.48
N PRO A 245 -19.32 0.04 -10.94
CA PRO A 245 -18.18 -0.66 -11.54
C PRO A 245 -17.59 0.04 -12.78
N ASP A 246 -18.38 0.85 -13.49
CA ASP A 246 -18.00 1.58 -14.70
C ASP A 246 -17.63 3.05 -14.45
N ASN A 247 -17.61 3.48 -13.17
CA ASN A 247 -17.12 4.80 -12.82
C ASN A 247 -15.70 5.01 -13.33
N ASN A 248 -15.45 6.22 -13.81
CA ASN A 248 -14.15 6.68 -14.24
C ASN A 248 -13.96 8.10 -13.73
N MET A 249 -12.72 8.55 -13.57
CA MET A 249 -12.41 9.89 -13.10
C MET A 249 -10.96 10.24 -13.43
N TYR A 250 -10.73 11.49 -13.82
CA TYR A 250 -9.41 12.11 -13.77
C TYR A 250 -9.35 13.18 -12.68
N ILE A 251 -8.12 13.61 -12.38
CA ILE A 251 -7.88 14.74 -11.48
C ILE A 251 -7.23 15.83 -12.32
N ARG A 252 -7.81 17.03 -12.28
CA ARG A 252 -7.28 18.18 -13.02
C ARG A 252 -6.35 18.97 -12.12
N ILE A 253 -5.05 18.92 -12.42
CA ILE A 253 -3.99 19.62 -11.69
C ILE A 253 -3.26 20.51 -12.70
N ASN A 254 -3.17 21.82 -12.43
CA ASN A 254 -2.54 22.80 -13.33
C ASN A 254 -2.99 22.70 -14.80
N GLY A 255 -4.30 22.53 -15.01
CA GLY A 255 -4.91 22.42 -16.34
C GLY A 255 -4.63 21.12 -17.09
N ARG A 256 -3.93 20.14 -16.47
CA ARG A 256 -3.67 18.81 -17.03
C ARG A 256 -4.51 17.76 -16.31
N TYR A 257 -4.82 16.67 -17.00
CA TYR A 257 -5.65 15.58 -16.49
C TYR A 257 -4.78 14.37 -16.15
N TYR A 258 -4.87 13.90 -14.91
CA TYR A 258 -4.08 12.79 -14.39
C TYR A 258 -4.97 11.61 -14.01
N ALA A 259 -4.43 10.40 -14.13
CA ALA A 259 -5.06 9.20 -13.57
C ALA A 259 -5.08 9.30 -12.04
N PRO A 260 -6.15 8.85 -11.36
CA PRO A 260 -6.45 9.31 -10.01
C PRO A 260 -5.75 8.49 -8.90
N CYS A 261 -4.52 8.00 -9.10
CA CYS A 261 -3.73 7.28 -8.06
C CYS A 261 -4.50 6.19 -7.28
N PHE A 262 -5.35 5.40 -7.97
CA PHE A 262 -6.25 4.43 -7.35
C PHE A 262 -7.30 5.03 -6.40
N ALA A 263 -7.82 6.22 -6.73
CA ALA A 263 -8.98 6.81 -6.06
C ALA A 263 -10.12 5.80 -5.94
N PHE A 264 -10.82 5.83 -4.81
CA PHE A 264 -11.92 4.90 -4.55
C PHE A 264 -13.19 5.33 -5.28
N ILE A 265 -13.17 5.15 -6.60
CA ILE A 265 -14.25 5.51 -7.51
C ILE A 265 -15.10 4.30 -7.94
N THR A 266 -14.69 3.08 -7.62
CA THR A 266 -15.45 1.84 -7.86
C THR A 266 -15.70 1.10 -6.56
N PRO A 267 -16.72 0.22 -6.48
CA PRO A 267 -16.91 -0.64 -5.31
C PRO A 267 -15.66 -1.46 -5.00
N ILE A 268 -15.28 -1.47 -3.73
CA ILE A 268 -14.21 -2.31 -3.20
C ILE A 268 -14.74 -3.73 -3.08
N ARG A 269 -14.02 -4.70 -3.66
CA ARG A 269 -14.45 -6.10 -3.65
C ARG A 269 -13.99 -6.83 -2.37
N PRO A 270 -14.77 -7.83 -1.90
CA PRO A 270 -14.40 -8.69 -0.78
C PRO A 270 -13.62 -9.92 -1.26
N PHE A 271 -12.58 -10.34 -0.54
CA PHE A 271 -11.69 -11.44 -0.95
C PHE A 271 -12.47 -12.66 -1.46
N HIS A 272 -12.08 -13.22 -2.60
CA HIS A 272 -12.67 -14.46 -3.12
C HIS A 272 -11.57 -15.36 -3.70
N PRO A 273 -11.54 -16.67 -3.41
CA PRO A 273 -10.46 -17.56 -3.86
C PRO A 273 -10.38 -17.68 -5.40
N ASP A 274 -11.51 -17.45 -6.09
CA ASP A 274 -11.60 -17.50 -7.56
C ASP A 274 -11.37 -16.17 -8.26
N THR A 275 -11.22 -15.06 -7.53
CA THR A 275 -11.09 -13.72 -8.14
C THR A 275 -9.88 -12.97 -7.61
N ILE A 276 -8.97 -12.62 -8.52
CA ILE A 276 -7.97 -11.58 -8.28
C ILE A 276 -8.48 -10.30 -8.92
N ASP A 277 -9.09 -9.41 -8.14
CA ASP A 277 -9.80 -8.24 -8.62
C ASP A 277 -8.89 -7.19 -9.26
N ILE A 278 -8.16 -6.45 -8.43
CA ILE A 278 -7.19 -5.44 -8.84
C ILE A 278 -5.82 -5.77 -8.29
N ILE A 279 -4.81 -5.07 -8.81
CA ILE A 279 -3.42 -5.37 -8.51
C ILE A 279 -3.02 -5.12 -7.04
N LEU A 280 -3.81 -4.32 -6.31
CA LEU A 280 -3.62 -3.95 -4.90
C LEU A 280 -4.57 -4.66 -3.96
N TYR A 281 -5.28 -5.68 -4.44
CA TYR A 281 -6.49 -6.16 -3.79
C TYR A 281 -6.33 -6.56 -2.32
N ARG A 282 -5.35 -7.43 -2.03
CA ARG A 282 -5.13 -7.89 -0.65
C ARG A 282 -4.51 -6.79 0.22
N ARG A 283 -3.62 -5.98 -0.34
CA ARG A 283 -3.06 -4.79 0.32
C ARG A 283 -4.16 -3.84 0.79
N LEU A 284 -5.13 -3.53 -0.08
CA LEU A 284 -6.28 -2.67 0.23
C LEU A 284 -7.08 -3.22 1.41
N LEU A 285 -7.43 -4.52 1.39
CA LEU A 285 -8.16 -5.17 2.48
C LEU A 285 -7.37 -5.16 3.80
N THR A 286 -6.06 -5.44 3.75
CA THR A 286 -5.18 -5.37 4.93
C THR A 286 -5.10 -3.96 5.49
N GLU A 287 -4.91 -2.95 4.66
CA GLU A 287 -4.82 -1.54 5.08
C GLU A 287 -6.15 -1.04 5.67
N ILE A 288 -7.30 -1.46 5.12
CA ILE A 288 -8.60 -1.19 5.73
C ILE A 288 -8.72 -1.86 7.11
N ALA A 289 -8.26 -3.11 7.27
CA ALA A 289 -8.25 -3.78 8.57
C ALA A 289 -7.34 -3.06 9.59
N MET A 290 -6.20 -2.52 9.15
CA MET A 290 -5.26 -1.76 10.00
C MET A 290 -5.84 -0.48 10.60
N LEU A 291 -6.91 0.08 10.00
CA LEU A 291 -7.63 1.24 10.53
C LEU A 291 -8.32 0.94 11.87
N GLY A 292 -8.51 -0.34 12.23
CA GLY A 292 -9.23 -0.73 13.45
C GLY A 292 -10.74 -0.62 13.34
N VAL A 293 -11.28 -0.62 12.11
CA VAL A 293 -12.72 -0.55 11.83
C VAL A 293 -13.46 -1.85 12.13
N GLY A 294 -12.76 -2.98 12.19
CA GLY A 294 -13.29 -4.28 12.61
C GLY A 294 -14.54 -4.72 11.82
N ASP A 295 -15.55 -5.18 12.55
CA ASP A 295 -16.84 -5.67 12.03
C ASP A 295 -17.83 -4.55 11.67
N LYS A 296 -17.40 -3.29 11.61
CA LYS A 296 -18.23 -2.19 11.11
C LYS A 296 -18.24 -2.09 9.59
N VAL A 297 -17.25 -2.70 8.93
CA VAL A 297 -17.07 -2.64 7.47
C VAL A 297 -17.50 -3.95 6.83
N ASP A 298 -18.48 -3.88 5.91
CA ASP A 298 -19.13 -5.07 5.35
C ASP A 298 -18.19 -5.88 4.45
N ILE A 299 -17.36 -5.21 3.65
CA ILE A 299 -16.37 -5.90 2.80
C ILE A 299 -15.35 -6.70 3.61
N LEU A 300 -15.02 -6.27 4.83
CA LEU A 300 -14.11 -7.02 5.70
C LEU A 300 -14.80 -8.26 6.25
N LYS A 301 -16.04 -8.15 6.72
CA LYS A 301 -16.82 -9.32 7.20
C LYS A 301 -16.88 -10.40 6.14
N GLU A 302 -17.23 -10.02 4.92
CA GLU A 302 -17.33 -10.96 3.80
C GLU A 302 -15.96 -11.53 3.42
N SER A 303 -14.92 -10.69 3.32
CA SER A 303 -13.56 -11.15 3.07
C SER A 303 -13.08 -12.16 4.11
N ILE A 304 -13.36 -11.93 5.38
CA ILE A 304 -12.96 -12.80 6.50
C ILE A 304 -13.70 -14.14 6.43
N ALA A 305 -14.99 -14.15 6.09
CA ALA A 305 -15.74 -15.38 5.87
C ALA A 305 -15.14 -16.19 4.70
N ASN A 306 -14.84 -15.51 3.59
CA ASN A 306 -14.28 -16.15 2.40
C ASN A 306 -12.86 -16.68 2.63
N VAL A 307 -12.02 -15.95 3.38
CA VAL A 307 -10.69 -16.42 3.79
C VAL A 307 -10.80 -17.68 4.64
N LYS A 308 -11.69 -17.71 5.63
CA LYS A 308 -11.90 -18.89 6.48
C LYS A 308 -12.33 -20.11 5.68
N GLN A 309 -13.20 -19.93 4.69
CA GLN A 309 -13.64 -21.01 3.81
C GLN A 309 -12.53 -21.48 2.85
N ALA A 310 -11.64 -20.57 2.44
CA ALA A 310 -10.56 -20.85 1.51
C ALA A 310 -9.32 -21.49 2.18
N ILE A 311 -9.21 -21.47 3.51
CA ILE A 311 -8.18 -22.19 4.25
C ILE A 311 -8.57 -23.68 4.30
N ASN A 312 -7.71 -24.55 3.81
CA ASN A 312 -7.95 -25.99 3.80
C ASN A 312 -7.72 -26.64 5.18
N GLU A 313 -7.92 -27.95 5.27
CA GLU A 313 -7.74 -28.71 6.51
C GLU A 313 -6.30 -28.69 7.07
N ASP A 314 -5.30 -28.35 6.25
CA ASP A 314 -3.90 -28.21 6.64
C ASP A 314 -3.56 -26.77 7.09
N GLY A 315 -4.53 -25.87 7.11
CA GLY A 315 -4.31 -24.46 7.48
C GLY A 315 -3.71 -23.61 6.35
N ILE A 316 -3.73 -24.07 5.10
CA ILE A 316 -3.13 -23.37 3.96
C ILE A 316 -4.22 -22.65 3.16
N LEU A 317 -4.04 -21.35 2.88
CA LEU A 317 -4.96 -20.59 2.03
C LEU A 317 -4.88 -21.07 0.58
N GLN A 318 -6.01 -21.50 0.03
CA GLN A 318 -6.13 -21.93 -1.37
C GLN A 318 -6.70 -20.83 -2.26
N MET A 319 -6.09 -20.64 -3.43
CA MET A 319 -6.59 -19.76 -4.49
C MET A 319 -6.65 -20.51 -5.82
N ASN A 320 -7.67 -20.23 -6.63
CA ASN A 320 -7.87 -20.87 -7.91
C ASN A 320 -7.17 -20.08 -9.04
N PHE A 321 -5.98 -20.49 -9.42
CA PHE A 321 -5.23 -19.83 -10.51
C PHE A 321 -5.60 -20.29 -11.92
N ALA A 322 -6.58 -21.20 -12.08
CA ALA A 322 -6.96 -21.72 -13.39
C ALA A 322 -7.80 -20.72 -14.23
N VAL A 323 -8.54 -19.82 -13.56
CA VAL A 323 -9.42 -18.84 -14.21
C VAL A 323 -8.62 -17.81 -15.02
N PRO A 324 -9.03 -17.46 -16.27
CA PRO A 324 -8.27 -16.55 -17.14
C PRO A 324 -7.96 -15.18 -16.52
N HIS A 325 -8.90 -14.60 -15.76
CA HIS A 325 -8.70 -13.33 -15.05
C HIS A 325 -7.50 -13.39 -14.09
N ASN A 326 -7.30 -14.55 -13.45
CA ASN A 326 -6.27 -14.78 -12.45
C ASN A 326 -4.86 -14.91 -13.06
N LYS A 327 -4.73 -15.02 -14.39
CA LYS A 327 -3.42 -15.06 -15.09
C LYS A 327 -2.81 -13.68 -15.33
N ARG A 328 -3.62 -12.61 -15.47
CA ARG A 328 -3.12 -11.25 -15.74
C ARG A 328 -2.55 -10.60 -14.49
N TYR A 329 -3.25 -10.73 -13.37
CA TYR A 329 -2.87 -10.17 -12.06
C TYR A 329 -2.31 -11.23 -11.10
N SER A 330 -1.82 -12.34 -11.64
CA SER A 330 -1.37 -13.47 -10.84
C SER A 330 -0.27 -13.05 -9.84
N PRO A 331 -0.41 -13.38 -8.54
CA PRO A 331 0.65 -13.22 -7.55
C PRO A 331 1.98 -13.85 -7.99
N LYS A 332 1.92 -14.90 -8.82
CA LYS A 332 3.10 -15.57 -9.39
C LYS A 332 4.03 -14.65 -10.21
N LYS A 333 3.53 -13.49 -10.66
CA LYS A 333 4.29 -12.53 -11.48
C LYS A 333 4.82 -11.34 -10.67
N ILE A 334 4.52 -11.26 -9.37
CA ILE A 334 5.01 -10.19 -8.51
C ILE A 334 6.50 -10.41 -8.28
N ASN A 335 7.32 -9.40 -8.60
CA ASN A 335 8.77 -9.45 -8.35
C ASN A 335 9.21 -8.43 -7.30
N TYR A 336 8.71 -7.21 -7.37
CA TYR A 336 9.09 -6.11 -6.50
C TYR A 336 7.85 -5.50 -5.86
N PRO A 337 7.92 -4.97 -4.63
CA PRO A 337 6.78 -4.39 -3.91
C PRO A 337 6.45 -2.97 -4.40
N THR A 338 6.15 -2.80 -5.69
CA THR A 338 5.85 -1.51 -6.30
C THR A 338 4.47 -0.97 -5.88
N ALA A 339 4.16 0.25 -6.34
CA ALA A 339 2.82 0.86 -6.25
C ALA A 339 1.74 0.07 -6.99
N TYR A 340 2.13 -0.83 -7.90
CA TYR A 340 1.25 -1.51 -8.83
C TYR A 340 1.27 -3.02 -8.63
N VAL A 341 1.53 -3.53 -7.43
CA VAL A 341 1.48 -4.97 -7.15
C VAL A 341 1.00 -5.26 -5.75
N ASP A 342 0.58 -6.49 -5.53
CA ASP A 342 0.28 -7.00 -4.20
C ASP A 342 1.58 -7.23 -3.40
N VAL A 343 1.46 -7.67 -2.15
CA VAL A 343 2.59 -7.96 -1.26
C VAL A 343 3.23 -9.31 -1.61
N ARG A 344 4.56 -9.36 -1.57
CA ARG A 344 5.40 -10.56 -1.70
C ARG A 344 6.50 -10.48 -0.65
N LEU A 345 6.60 -11.50 0.21
CA LEU A 345 7.60 -11.57 1.29
C LEU A 345 8.60 -12.69 1.03
N GLU A 346 8.22 -13.72 0.28
CA GLU A 346 9.13 -14.80 -0.10
C GLU A 346 9.98 -14.43 -1.34
N PRO A 347 11.30 -14.71 -1.30
CA PRO A 347 12.24 -14.26 -2.33
C PRO A 347 12.12 -15.02 -3.65
N ASP A 348 11.56 -16.24 -3.66
CA ASP A 348 11.45 -17.06 -4.88
C ASP A 348 10.19 -17.96 -4.92
N TYR A 349 9.26 -17.63 -5.83
CA TYR A 349 8.06 -18.43 -6.10
C TYR A 349 8.29 -19.63 -7.03
N LYS A 350 9.52 -19.93 -7.45
CA LYS A 350 9.83 -21.22 -8.10
C LYS A 350 9.49 -22.41 -7.20
N SER A 351 9.63 -22.24 -5.89
CA SER A 351 9.05 -23.17 -4.92
C SER A 351 7.55 -22.94 -4.81
N LYS A 352 6.73 -23.97 -5.05
CA LYS A 352 5.27 -23.88 -4.87
C LYS A 352 4.90 -23.49 -3.43
N THR A 353 5.71 -23.90 -2.46
CA THR A 353 5.51 -23.63 -1.04
C THR A 353 5.67 -22.15 -0.70
N ALA A 354 6.57 -21.42 -1.37
CA ALA A 354 6.80 -20.01 -1.09
C ALA A 354 5.55 -19.15 -1.35
N LEU A 355 4.85 -19.38 -2.47
CA LEU A 355 3.58 -18.70 -2.73
C LEU A 355 2.51 -19.08 -1.70
N MET A 356 2.46 -20.35 -1.27
CA MET A 356 1.53 -20.78 -0.23
C MET A 356 1.81 -20.10 1.11
N CYS A 357 3.09 -19.91 1.48
CA CYS A 357 3.49 -19.17 2.67
C CYS A 357 3.04 -17.71 2.59
N ASP A 358 3.29 -17.01 1.48
CA ASP A 358 2.87 -15.61 1.33
C ASP A 358 1.35 -15.44 1.40
N LEU A 359 0.60 -16.30 0.72
CA LEU A 359 -0.87 -16.31 0.75
C LEU A 359 -1.42 -16.61 2.14
N THR A 360 -0.87 -17.63 2.80
CA THR A 360 -1.34 -18.06 4.12
C THR A 360 -0.95 -17.05 5.19
N PHE A 361 0.23 -16.44 5.11
CA PHE A 361 0.63 -15.37 6.01
C PHE A 361 -0.29 -14.16 5.88
N TRP A 362 -0.61 -13.73 4.65
CA TRP A 362 -1.58 -12.65 4.44
C TRP A 362 -2.93 -12.97 5.09
N ALA A 363 -3.45 -14.20 4.92
CA ALA A 363 -4.70 -14.61 5.54
C ALA A 363 -4.64 -14.54 7.08
N VAL A 364 -3.58 -15.08 7.67
CA VAL A 364 -3.37 -15.03 9.14
C VAL A 364 -3.27 -13.57 9.61
N GLU A 365 -2.53 -12.71 8.90
CA GLU A 365 -2.42 -11.29 9.22
C GLU A 365 -3.77 -10.57 9.13
N LEU A 366 -4.54 -10.78 8.07
CA LEU A 366 -5.86 -10.17 7.92
C LEU A 366 -6.82 -10.63 9.03
N LEU A 367 -6.83 -11.92 9.37
CA LEU A 367 -7.65 -12.46 10.45
C LEU A 367 -7.24 -11.90 11.82
N HIS A 368 -5.93 -11.74 12.07
CA HIS A 368 -5.40 -11.10 13.28
C HIS A 368 -5.86 -9.64 13.40
N LEU A 369 -5.71 -8.87 12.33
CA LEU A 369 -6.07 -7.45 12.30
C LEU A 369 -7.57 -7.23 12.50
N TYR A 370 -8.40 -8.12 11.94
CA TYR A 370 -9.86 -8.05 12.10
C TYR A 370 -10.33 -8.36 13.53
N ALA A 371 -9.70 -9.33 14.20
CA ALA A 371 -10.04 -9.73 15.56
C ALA A 371 -8.78 -10.00 16.41
N PRO A 372 -8.11 -8.94 16.91
CA PRO A 372 -6.89 -9.10 17.71
C PRO A 372 -7.14 -9.96 18.95
N GLY A 373 -6.23 -10.91 19.23
CA GLY A 373 -6.31 -11.79 20.40
C GLY A 373 -7.21 -13.02 20.27
N GLN A 374 -7.76 -13.31 19.09
CA GLN A 374 -8.57 -14.51 18.83
C GLN A 374 -7.83 -15.61 18.01
N ILE A 375 -6.50 -15.68 18.15
CA ILE A 375 -5.61 -16.57 17.37
C ILE A 375 -5.44 -17.94 18.02
#